data_AF-F7BDS3-F1
#
_entry.id   AF-F7BDS3-F1
#
_cell.length_a   1.000
_cell.length_b   1.000
_cell.length_c   1.000
_cell.angle_alpha   90.00
_cell.angle_beta   90.00
_cell.angle_gamma   90.00
#
_symmetry.space_group_name_H-M   'P 1'
#
loop_
_entity.id
_entity.type
_entity.pdbx_description
1 polymer ?
#
loop_
_entity_poly.entity_id
_entity_poly.type
_entity_poly.pdbx_seq_one_letter_code
_entity_poly.pdbx_strand_id
1 'polypeptide(L)'
;VIMESRDFDFVIFGASGFTGKYVVQEVFKHCKTDGITMAVAGRNRDKLTKVISTAVGENEDEIQVEVIIADVKDFQSLVLMCSRARVVLNCVGPYRFFGEPVVKACVEAKTNYVDISGEPQFLENMQLKYDEAAKEAGVIIVGACGFDSIPSDLGAVFTQQQFQGTLNSIKAYLSVNAGPSGYGFHFTTYESAVHGISDVKSLSKIRKQFGHKPLPTVGPRMKREGFMHYLSFAQSYCIPFLGADASVVKRSQRYFCEELDEPPTQYSMYSCIGSMWNIFLMMVFGGIFKFLAMRSWGRSLLLNHPKFFTLGLFSHEGPTKQQLKESSFNIVMFGEGYPTGSFDSNKKPKKKITVKVSGPEPGYVATPIAIVQSALCIIQEKQNLPKRGGVFAPAAAFGKTSLIPRLHERGIKFDVLNHS
;
A
#
# COMPACT_ATOMS: atom_id res chain seq x y z
N VAL A 1 -11.58 9.69 29.19
CA VAL A 1 -12.66 10.22 28.32
C VAL A 1 -13.23 9.05 27.56
N ILE A 2 -14.50 8.73 27.85
CA ILE A 2 -15.24 7.62 27.24
C ILE A 2 -15.19 7.84 25.72
N MET A 3 -14.60 6.91 24.96
CA MET A 3 -14.81 6.90 23.51
C MET A 3 -16.31 6.70 23.32
N GLU A 4 -17.03 7.76 22.95
CA GLU A 4 -18.42 7.66 22.52
C GLU A 4 -18.51 6.50 21.52
N SER A 5 -19.40 5.55 21.80
CA SER A 5 -19.56 4.34 20.99
C SER A 5 -19.86 4.74 19.56
N ARG A 6 -18.88 4.55 18.67
CA ARG A 6 -19.08 4.68 17.23
C ARG A 6 -20.03 3.57 16.77
N ASP A 7 -20.91 3.89 15.83
CA ASP A 7 -21.89 2.93 15.29
C ASP A 7 -21.22 1.72 14.63
N PHE A 8 -20.07 1.94 13.98
CA PHE A 8 -19.36 0.90 13.22
C PHE A 8 -17.88 0.85 13.57
N ASP A 9 -17.34 -0.37 13.62
CA ASP A 9 -15.90 -0.57 13.61
C ASP A 9 -15.32 -0.04 12.29
N PHE A 10 -15.90 -0.47 11.16
CA PHE A 10 -15.39 -0.13 9.82
C PHE A 10 -16.46 0.50 8.92
N VAL A 11 -16.08 1.61 8.28
CA VAL A 11 -16.84 2.16 7.15
C VAL A 11 -15.97 2.08 5.89
N ILE A 12 -16.44 1.33 4.89
CA ILE A 12 -15.73 1.17 3.61
C ILE A 12 -16.22 2.25 2.64
N PHE A 13 -15.41 3.29 2.44
CA PHE A 13 -15.75 4.37 1.52
C PHE A 13 -15.24 4.09 0.10
N GLY A 14 -16.10 4.23 -0.90
CA GLY A 14 -15.82 3.75 -2.26
C GLY A 14 -16.15 2.27 -2.44
N ALA A 15 -17.02 1.71 -1.60
CA ALA A 15 -17.41 0.30 -1.59
C ALA A 15 -17.97 -0.20 -2.93
N SER A 16 -18.62 0.66 -3.73
CA SER A 16 -19.11 0.30 -5.06
C SER A 16 -18.03 0.26 -6.15
N GLY A 17 -16.82 0.72 -5.86
CA GLY A 17 -15.67 0.70 -6.77
C GLY A 17 -15.13 -0.71 -6.99
N PHE A 18 -14.21 -0.88 -7.95
CA PHE A 18 -13.71 -2.21 -8.30
C PHE A 18 -12.99 -2.87 -7.12
N THR A 19 -11.94 -2.25 -6.56
CA THR A 19 -11.25 -2.78 -5.37
C THR A 19 -12.13 -2.75 -4.12
N GLY A 20 -12.97 -1.72 -3.98
CA GLY A 20 -13.89 -1.56 -2.84
C GLY A 20 -14.79 -2.78 -2.62
N LYS A 21 -15.27 -3.41 -3.70
CA LYS A 21 -16.07 -4.65 -3.62
C LYS A 21 -15.33 -5.80 -2.94
N TYR A 22 -14.05 -5.98 -3.24
CA TYR A 22 -13.24 -7.03 -2.62
C TYR A 22 -12.92 -6.69 -1.16
N VAL A 23 -12.74 -5.41 -0.82
CA VAL A 23 -12.59 -4.97 0.57
C VAL A 23 -13.87 -5.24 1.37
N VAL A 24 -15.05 -4.97 0.81
CA VAL A 24 -16.34 -5.32 1.45
C VAL A 24 -16.43 -6.83 1.72
N GLN A 25 -16.09 -7.67 0.73
CA GLN A 25 -16.07 -9.12 0.90
C GLN A 25 -15.10 -9.57 1.99
N GLU A 26 -13.92 -8.96 2.07
CA GLU A 26 -12.94 -9.30 3.09
C GLU A 26 -13.38 -8.86 4.49
N VAL A 27 -13.92 -7.66 4.66
CA VAL A 27 -14.49 -7.20 5.95
C VAL A 27 -15.62 -8.12 6.38
N PHE A 28 -16.48 -8.55 5.45
CA PHE A 28 -17.62 -9.41 5.77
C PHE A 28 -17.22 -10.75 6.41
N LYS A 29 -16.07 -11.32 6.02
CA LYS A 29 -15.53 -12.53 6.68
C LYS A 29 -15.28 -12.28 8.17
N HIS A 30 -14.81 -11.09 8.53
CA HIS A 30 -14.51 -10.70 9.90
C HIS A 30 -15.76 -10.27 10.69
N CYS A 31 -16.85 -9.86 10.04
CA CYS A 31 -18.14 -9.71 10.70
C CYS A 31 -18.61 -11.04 11.30
N LYS A 32 -18.41 -12.15 10.56
CA LYS A 32 -18.77 -13.50 11.01
C LYS A 32 -17.83 -14.07 12.07
N THR A 33 -16.51 -13.91 11.90
CA THR A 33 -15.54 -14.56 12.78
C THR A 33 -15.18 -13.73 14.01
N ASP A 34 -15.13 -12.41 13.87
CA ASP A 34 -14.56 -11.51 14.87
C ASP A 34 -15.60 -10.52 15.45
N GLY A 35 -16.86 -10.61 15.00
CA GLY A 35 -17.95 -9.73 15.47
C GLY A 35 -17.82 -8.27 15.03
N ILE A 36 -17.12 -8.02 13.92
CA ILE A 36 -16.92 -6.66 13.39
C ILE A 36 -18.22 -6.06 12.89
N THR A 37 -18.50 -4.82 13.30
CA THR A 37 -19.61 -4.03 12.78
C THR A 37 -19.17 -3.21 11.57
N MET A 38 -19.96 -3.19 10.50
CA MET A 38 -19.57 -2.54 9.25
C MET A 38 -20.69 -1.74 8.58
N ALA A 39 -20.30 -0.71 7.82
CA ALA A 39 -21.14 -0.05 6.84
C ALA A 39 -20.40 0.18 5.51
N VAL A 40 -21.17 0.28 4.43
CA VAL A 40 -20.65 0.63 3.10
C VAL A 40 -21.03 2.06 2.75
N ALA A 41 -20.09 2.81 2.20
CA ALA A 41 -20.30 4.22 1.89
C ALA A 41 -19.92 4.59 0.45
N GLY A 42 -20.69 5.51 -0.12
CA GLY A 42 -20.48 6.04 -1.48
C GLY A 42 -21.65 6.88 -1.97
N ARG A 43 -21.59 7.28 -3.24
CA ARG A 43 -22.53 8.27 -3.81
C ARG A 43 -23.86 7.67 -4.31
N ASN A 44 -23.90 6.37 -4.57
CA ASN A 44 -25.02 5.72 -5.25
C ASN A 44 -25.55 4.57 -4.41
N ARG A 45 -26.73 4.76 -3.81
CA ARG A 45 -27.38 3.78 -2.92
C ARG A 45 -27.57 2.44 -3.60
N ASP A 46 -28.12 2.42 -4.81
CA ASP A 46 -28.44 1.17 -5.53
C ASP A 46 -27.20 0.32 -5.82
N LYS A 47 -26.09 0.97 -6.21
CA LYS A 47 -24.82 0.28 -6.41
C LYS A 47 -24.27 -0.29 -5.11
N LEU A 48 -24.42 0.41 -3.99
CA LEU A 48 -23.99 -0.08 -2.67
C LEU A 48 -24.83 -1.27 -2.22
N THR A 49 -26.16 -1.19 -2.35
CA THR A 49 -27.07 -2.30 -2.05
C THR A 49 -26.72 -3.53 -2.89
N LYS A 50 -26.42 -3.36 -4.18
CA LYS A 50 -25.98 -4.46 -5.05
C LYS A 50 -24.64 -5.08 -4.61
N VAL A 51 -23.73 -4.27 -4.07
CA VAL A 51 -22.45 -4.79 -3.53
C VAL A 51 -22.69 -5.60 -2.28
N ILE A 52 -23.57 -5.15 -1.37
CA ILE A 52 -23.95 -5.91 -0.18
C ILE A 52 -24.53 -7.26 -0.60
N SER A 53 -25.57 -7.29 -1.45
CA SER A 53 -26.19 -8.56 -1.85
C SER A 53 -25.20 -9.52 -2.53
N THR A 54 -24.26 -8.99 -3.32
CA THR A 54 -23.20 -9.82 -3.95
C THR A 54 -22.16 -10.34 -2.95
N ALA A 55 -21.80 -9.55 -1.93
CA ALA A 55 -20.79 -9.91 -0.94
C ALA A 55 -21.34 -10.87 0.13
N VAL A 56 -22.60 -10.68 0.51
CA VAL A 56 -23.26 -11.42 1.59
C VAL A 56 -23.87 -12.74 1.07
N GLY A 57 -24.31 -12.78 -0.19
CA GLY A 57 -24.93 -13.96 -0.80
C GLY A 57 -26.20 -14.36 -0.05
N GLU A 58 -26.45 -15.67 0.09
CA GLU A 58 -27.62 -16.22 0.81
C GLU A 58 -27.63 -15.94 2.33
N ASN A 59 -26.59 -15.30 2.88
CA ASN A 59 -26.47 -15.03 4.31
C ASN A 59 -26.95 -13.63 4.71
N GLU A 60 -27.85 -13.02 3.92
CA GLU A 60 -28.30 -11.62 4.09
C GLU A 60 -28.97 -11.39 5.45
N ASP A 61 -29.61 -12.43 5.98
CA ASP A 61 -30.37 -12.37 7.23
C ASP A 61 -29.50 -12.39 8.51
N GLU A 62 -28.19 -12.68 8.42
CA GLU A 62 -27.33 -12.82 9.60
C GLU A 62 -26.61 -11.53 10.01
N ILE A 63 -26.35 -10.62 9.06
CA ILE A 63 -25.53 -9.41 9.30
C ILE A 63 -26.15 -8.21 8.60
N GLN A 64 -26.70 -7.29 9.39
CA GLN A 64 -27.25 -6.03 8.88
C GLN A 64 -26.11 -5.07 8.49
N VAL A 65 -25.95 -4.80 7.20
CA VAL A 65 -24.95 -3.84 6.69
C VAL A 65 -25.64 -2.54 6.30
N GLU A 66 -25.27 -1.44 6.94
CA GLU A 66 -25.86 -0.13 6.63
C GLU A 66 -25.23 0.51 5.37
N VAL A 67 -26.05 1.23 4.61
CA VAL A 67 -25.62 2.06 3.47
C VAL A 67 -25.59 3.53 3.87
N ILE A 68 -24.39 4.12 3.85
CA ILE A 68 -24.16 5.55 4.11
C ILE A 68 -23.92 6.28 2.78
N ILE A 69 -24.64 7.37 2.54
CA ILE A 69 -24.41 8.21 1.36
C ILE A 69 -23.39 9.28 1.70
N ALA A 70 -22.29 9.30 0.95
CA ALA A 70 -21.22 10.30 1.08
C ALA A 70 -20.59 10.60 -0.28
N ASP A 71 -20.25 11.86 -0.51
CA ASP A 71 -19.60 12.34 -1.73
C ASP A 71 -18.34 13.15 -1.38
N VAL A 72 -17.25 12.92 -2.10
CA VAL A 72 -16.00 13.69 -1.97
C VAL A 72 -16.18 15.17 -2.31
N LYS A 73 -17.27 15.54 -2.99
CA LYS A 73 -17.66 16.93 -3.27
C LYS A 73 -18.45 17.60 -2.14
N ASP A 74 -18.93 16.82 -1.18
CA ASP A 74 -19.68 17.30 -0.02
C ASP A 74 -18.95 16.95 1.27
N PHE A 75 -18.17 17.91 1.78
CA PHE A 75 -17.37 17.72 2.98
C PHE A 75 -18.19 17.38 4.23
N GLN A 76 -19.41 17.92 4.37
CA GLN A 76 -20.27 17.60 5.52
C GLN A 76 -20.72 16.15 5.48
N SER A 77 -21.06 15.64 4.28
CA SER A 77 -21.38 14.21 4.12
C SER A 77 -20.21 13.30 4.53
N LEU A 78 -18.97 13.71 4.26
CA LEU A 78 -17.77 12.97 4.68
C LEU A 78 -17.60 12.99 6.19
N VAL A 79 -17.75 14.15 6.84
CA VAL A 79 -17.63 14.27 8.31
C VAL A 79 -18.68 13.40 9.01
N LEU A 80 -19.93 13.43 8.53
CA LEU A 80 -21.01 12.57 9.06
C LEU A 80 -20.73 11.07 8.87
N MET A 81 -20.16 10.67 7.75
CA MET A 81 -19.74 9.28 7.53
C MET A 81 -18.59 8.91 8.48
N CYS A 82 -17.57 9.76 8.57
CA CYS A 82 -16.39 9.52 9.41
C CYS A 82 -16.76 9.45 10.90
N SER A 83 -17.69 10.28 11.38
CA SER A 83 -18.07 10.32 12.80
C SER A 83 -18.77 9.05 13.30
N ARG A 84 -19.21 8.18 12.38
CA ARG A 84 -19.87 6.91 12.70
C ARG A 84 -18.92 5.71 12.72
N ALA A 85 -17.66 5.90 12.32
CA ALA A 85 -16.68 4.82 12.20
C ALA A 85 -15.59 4.89 13.28
N ARG A 86 -15.06 3.74 13.70
CA ARG A 86 -13.76 3.69 14.41
C ARG A 86 -12.60 3.80 13.43
N VAL A 87 -12.73 3.20 12.25
CA VAL A 87 -11.78 3.28 11.13
C VAL A 87 -12.51 3.44 9.81
N VAL A 88 -12.10 4.41 9.00
CA VAL A 88 -12.53 4.51 7.59
C VAL A 88 -11.53 3.78 6.70
N LEU A 89 -12.01 2.83 5.91
CA LEU A 89 -11.25 2.15 4.86
C LEU A 89 -11.55 2.84 3.53
N ASN A 90 -10.67 3.76 3.12
CA ASN A 90 -10.86 4.54 1.91
C ASN A 90 -10.38 3.77 0.67
N CYS A 91 -11.28 3.55 -0.27
CA CYS A 91 -11.04 2.91 -1.56
C CYS A 91 -11.32 3.86 -2.75
N VAL A 92 -11.43 5.16 -2.50
CA VAL A 92 -11.76 6.17 -3.53
C VAL A 92 -10.50 6.72 -4.17
N GLY A 93 -10.13 6.15 -5.32
CA GLY A 93 -9.08 6.65 -6.20
C GLY A 93 -9.64 7.40 -7.44
N PRO A 94 -8.78 8.11 -8.20
CA PRO A 94 -7.37 8.40 -7.90
C PRO A 94 -7.20 9.32 -6.67
N TYR A 95 -6.29 8.96 -5.76
CA TYR A 95 -6.17 9.58 -4.43
C TYR A 95 -5.67 11.01 -4.49
N ARG A 96 -4.83 11.35 -5.47
CA ARG A 96 -4.40 12.73 -5.74
C ARG A 96 -5.55 13.74 -5.90
N PHE A 97 -6.72 13.28 -6.34
CA PHE A 97 -7.87 14.15 -6.57
C PHE A 97 -8.92 14.02 -5.47
N PHE A 98 -9.10 12.81 -4.93
CA PHE A 98 -10.26 12.50 -4.10
C PHE A 98 -9.89 12.08 -2.66
N GLY A 99 -8.61 11.84 -2.36
CA GLY A 99 -8.18 11.34 -1.05
C GLY A 99 -8.14 12.42 0.04
N GLU A 100 -7.67 13.64 -0.28
CA GLU A 100 -7.45 14.69 0.72
C GLU A 100 -8.72 15.08 1.49
N PRO A 101 -9.90 15.27 0.84
CA PRO A 101 -11.13 15.56 1.57
C PRO A 101 -11.50 14.51 2.62
N VAL A 102 -11.20 13.23 2.36
CA VAL A 102 -11.51 12.11 3.27
C VAL A 102 -10.56 12.11 4.47
N VAL A 103 -9.26 12.34 4.24
CA VAL A 103 -8.26 12.49 5.33
C VAL A 103 -8.65 13.66 6.23
N LYS A 104 -8.97 14.82 5.63
CA LYS A 104 -9.42 16.00 6.38
C LYS A 104 -10.67 15.70 7.22
N ALA A 105 -11.67 15.03 6.65
CA ALA A 105 -12.90 14.67 7.36
C ALA A 105 -12.64 13.68 8.51
N CYS A 106 -11.70 12.74 8.35
CA CYS A 106 -11.30 11.83 9.42
C CYS A 106 -10.64 12.57 10.59
N VAL A 107 -9.76 13.53 10.30
CA VAL A 107 -9.14 14.38 11.34
C VAL A 107 -10.20 15.20 12.08
N GLU A 108 -11.11 15.86 11.35
CA GLU A 108 -12.22 16.64 11.92
C GLU A 108 -13.13 15.78 12.82
N ALA A 109 -13.50 14.59 12.34
CA ALA A 109 -14.38 13.68 13.05
C ALA A 109 -13.68 12.89 14.17
N LYS A 110 -12.35 13.02 14.32
CA LYS A 110 -11.50 12.21 15.21
C LYS A 110 -11.64 10.70 14.96
N THR A 111 -11.51 10.31 13.70
CA THR A 111 -11.65 8.95 13.21
C THR A 111 -10.36 8.45 12.57
N ASN A 112 -9.98 7.20 12.84
CA ASN A 112 -8.78 6.60 12.23
C ASN A 112 -9.03 6.30 10.75
N TYR A 113 -7.97 6.23 9.97
CA TYR A 113 -8.05 6.10 8.52
C TYR A 113 -7.01 5.12 7.99
N VAL A 114 -7.42 4.29 7.04
CA VAL A 114 -6.52 3.51 6.19
C VAL A 114 -6.91 3.61 4.72
N ASP A 115 -5.94 3.57 3.81
CA ASP A 115 -6.19 3.49 2.37
C ASP A 115 -5.25 2.54 1.64
N ILE A 116 -5.51 2.33 0.34
CA ILE A 116 -4.69 1.50 -0.55
C ILE A 116 -3.91 2.34 -1.58
N SER A 117 -3.58 3.59 -1.26
CA SER A 117 -2.94 4.49 -2.22
C SER A 117 -1.51 4.07 -2.54
N GLY A 118 -1.22 3.90 -3.83
CA GLY A 118 0.12 3.73 -4.38
C GLY A 118 0.75 5.03 -4.89
N GLU A 119 0.25 6.21 -4.47
CA GLU A 119 0.64 7.50 -5.04
C GLU A 119 1.55 8.29 -4.07
N PRO A 120 2.88 8.34 -4.28
CA PRO A 120 3.81 9.01 -3.35
C PRO A 120 3.48 10.48 -3.10
N GLN A 121 3.00 11.16 -4.14
CA GLN A 121 2.62 12.57 -4.06
C GLN A 121 1.46 12.80 -3.09
N PHE A 122 0.44 11.94 -3.13
CA PHE A 122 -0.67 12.01 -2.18
C PHE A 122 -0.18 11.65 -0.76
N LEU A 123 0.50 10.50 -0.61
CA LEU A 123 0.96 9.98 0.68
C LEU A 123 1.85 10.99 1.44
N GLU A 124 2.85 11.56 0.76
CA GLU A 124 3.78 12.53 1.34
C GLU A 124 3.07 13.88 1.59
N ASN A 125 2.15 14.30 0.73
CA ASN A 125 1.39 15.54 0.94
C ASN A 125 0.43 15.44 2.14
N MET A 126 -0.21 14.29 2.36
CA MET A 126 -1.08 14.10 3.53
C MET A 126 -0.29 14.17 4.82
N GLN A 127 0.90 13.56 4.86
CA GLN A 127 1.78 13.70 6.02
C GLN A 127 2.21 15.14 6.22
N LEU A 128 2.64 15.84 5.17
CA LEU A 128 3.08 17.22 5.30
C LEU A 128 1.98 18.16 5.83
N LYS A 129 0.74 17.97 5.40
CA LYS A 129 -0.39 18.85 5.73
C LYS A 129 -1.10 18.51 7.04
N TYR A 130 -1.24 17.22 7.35
CA TYR A 130 -2.17 16.76 8.39
C TYR A 130 -1.51 16.03 9.56
N ASP A 131 -0.18 15.83 9.57
CA ASP A 131 0.49 15.11 10.68
C ASP A 131 0.26 15.78 12.04
N GLU A 132 0.43 17.10 12.15
CA GLU A 132 0.16 17.83 13.40
C GLU A 132 -1.32 17.84 13.79
N ALA A 133 -2.22 18.09 12.84
CA ALA A 133 -3.66 18.07 13.11
C ALA A 133 -4.14 16.67 13.54
N ALA A 134 -3.56 15.60 12.97
CA ALA A 134 -3.84 14.21 13.36
C ALA A 134 -3.28 13.88 14.75
N LYS A 135 -2.10 14.42 15.12
CA LYS A 135 -1.54 14.34 16.49
C LYS A 135 -2.48 14.99 17.49
N GLU A 136 -2.93 16.21 17.21
CA GLU A 136 -3.85 16.97 18.08
C GLU A 136 -5.21 16.29 18.23
N ALA A 137 -5.74 15.75 17.14
CA ALA A 137 -6.99 14.98 17.13
C ALA A 137 -6.86 13.59 17.79
N GLY A 138 -5.64 13.10 17.99
CA GLY A 138 -5.35 11.77 18.54
C GLY A 138 -5.73 10.62 17.61
N VAL A 139 -5.69 10.85 16.29
CA VAL A 139 -6.08 9.86 15.27
C VAL A 139 -4.88 9.30 14.51
N ILE A 140 -4.99 8.04 14.13
CA ILE A 140 -4.00 7.35 13.31
C ILE A 140 -4.48 7.36 11.85
N ILE A 141 -3.71 8.00 10.97
CA ILE A 141 -3.93 8.03 9.53
C ILE A 141 -2.82 7.21 8.86
N VAL A 142 -3.14 6.10 8.21
CA VAL A 142 -2.14 5.23 7.56
C VAL A 142 -2.45 5.05 6.08
N GLY A 143 -1.64 5.67 5.22
CA GLY A 143 -1.74 5.45 3.78
C GLY A 143 -1.00 4.19 3.33
N ALA A 144 -1.30 3.72 2.12
CA ALA A 144 -0.60 2.61 1.45
C ALA A 144 -0.72 1.24 2.17
N CYS A 145 -1.86 0.96 2.80
CA CYS A 145 -2.20 -0.32 3.43
C CYS A 145 -2.63 -1.40 2.41
N GLY A 146 -2.13 -1.35 1.17
CA GLY A 146 -2.38 -2.32 0.12
C GLY A 146 -1.11 -3.06 -0.32
N PHE A 147 -1.22 -3.85 -1.40
CA PHE A 147 -0.06 -4.54 -1.99
C PHE A 147 1.06 -3.58 -2.40
N ASP A 148 0.71 -2.38 -2.85
CA ASP A 148 1.66 -1.37 -3.31
C ASP A 148 2.69 -0.95 -2.25
N SER A 149 2.55 -1.34 -0.97
CA SER A 149 3.61 -1.08 0.02
C SER A 149 3.67 -2.05 1.18
N ILE A 150 2.57 -2.68 1.63
CA ILE A 150 2.60 -3.57 2.81
C ILE A 150 3.65 -4.70 2.69
N PRO A 151 3.71 -5.49 1.60
CA PRO A 151 4.69 -6.55 1.45
C PRO A 151 6.15 -6.04 1.48
N SER A 152 6.40 -4.89 0.87
CA SER A 152 7.73 -4.28 0.81
C SER A 152 8.16 -3.65 2.14
N ASP A 153 7.25 -2.91 2.79
CA ASP A 153 7.50 -2.15 4.01
C ASP A 153 7.58 -3.08 5.23
N LEU A 154 6.58 -3.94 5.42
CA LEU A 154 6.64 -4.95 6.50
C LEU A 154 7.63 -6.07 6.19
N GLY A 155 7.92 -6.36 4.93
CA GLY A 155 8.98 -7.29 4.57
C GLY A 155 10.35 -6.77 4.99
N ALA A 156 10.58 -5.46 4.92
CA ALA A 156 11.78 -4.83 5.45
C ALA A 156 11.85 -4.96 6.99
N VAL A 157 10.75 -4.69 7.68
CA VAL A 157 10.66 -4.90 9.15
C VAL A 157 10.91 -6.35 9.52
N PHE A 158 10.26 -7.31 8.84
CA PHE A 158 10.47 -8.73 9.08
C PHE A 158 11.94 -9.11 8.87
N THR A 159 12.56 -8.61 7.80
CA THR A 159 13.99 -8.81 7.54
C THR A 159 14.85 -8.26 8.68
N GLN A 160 14.54 -7.08 9.21
CA GLN A 160 15.22 -6.51 10.37
C GLN A 160 15.03 -7.37 11.63
N GLN A 161 13.81 -7.83 11.90
CA GLN A 161 13.47 -8.67 13.06
C GLN A 161 14.19 -10.03 13.02
N GLN A 162 14.32 -10.64 11.84
CA GLN A 162 15.01 -11.91 11.65
C GLN A 162 16.54 -11.75 11.55
N PHE A 163 17.05 -10.53 11.39
CA PHE A 163 18.48 -10.29 11.29
C PHE A 163 19.10 -10.20 12.69
N GLN A 164 19.84 -11.23 13.07
CA GLN A 164 20.63 -11.26 14.32
C GLN A 164 21.85 -10.32 14.23
N GLY A 165 21.62 -9.02 14.44
CA GLY A 165 22.64 -7.97 14.40
C GLY A 165 22.05 -6.64 13.92
N THR A 166 22.88 -5.79 13.30
CA THR A 166 22.42 -4.50 12.74
C THR A 166 22.43 -4.57 11.21
N LEU A 167 21.26 -4.40 10.61
CA LEU A 167 21.11 -4.43 9.17
C LEU A 167 21.60 -3.11 8.55
N ASN A 168 22.42 -3.20 7.50
CA ASN A 168 22.92 -2.04 6.76
C ASN A 168 22.00 -1.70 5.58
N SER A 169 21.59 -2.73 4.83
CA SER A 169 20.81 -2.54 3.62
C SER A 169 19.96 -3.74 3.23
N ILE A 170 18.92 -3.46 2.43
CA ILE A 170 18.03 -4.43 1.79
C ILE A 170 17.91 -4.08 0.31
N LYS A 171 18.11 -5.08 -0.54
CA LYS A 171 17.73 -5.05 -1.96
C LYS A 171 16.54 -5.98 -2.18
N ALA A 172 15.40 -5.43 -2.55
CA ALA A 172 14.16 -6.15 -2.79
C ALA A 172 13.89 -6.33 -4.29
N TYR A 173 13.40 -7.50 -4.68
CA TYR A 173 13.13 -7.88 -6.07
C TYR A 173 11.72 -8.43 -6.21
N LEU A 174 10.86 -7.68 -6.88
CA LEU A 174 9.46 -8.05 -7.13
C LEU A 174 9.33 -8.83 -8.44
N SER A 175 8.70 -10.00 -8.35
CA SER A 175 8.23 -10.79 -9.48
C SER A 175 6.72 -11.00 -9.38
N VAL A 176 6.00 -10.81 -10.49
CA VAL A 176 4.58 -11.14 -10.61
C VAL A 176 4.43 -12.33 -11.54
N ASN A 177 3.72 -13.35 -11.09
CA ASN A 177 3.39 -14.52 -11.89
C ASN A 177 1.94 -14.36 -12.38
N ALA A 178 1.76 -14.29 -13.70
CA ALA A 178 0.45 -14.12 -14.32
C ALA A 178 -0.41 -15.40 -14.30
N GLY A 179 0.23 -16.57 -14.37
CA GLY A 179 -0.46 -17.83 -14.65
C GLY A 179 -0.85 -17.99 -16.14
N PRO A 180 -1.39 -19.16 -16.52
CA PRO A 180 -1.74 -19.48 -17.92
C PRO A 180 -2.76 -18.54 -18.56
N SER A 181 -3.72 -18.02 -17.79
CA SER A 181 -4.78 -17.11 -18.27
C SER A 181 -4.30 -15.66 -18.45
N GLY A 182 -3.00 -15.41 -18.27
CA GLY A 182 -2.42 -14.08 -18.31
C GLY A 182 -2.79 -13.24 -17.08
N TYR A 183 -2.54 -11.93 -17.17
CA TYR A 183 -2.74 -11.01 -16.07
C TYR A 183 -3.52 -9.78 -16.51
N GLY A 184 -4.24 -9.15 -15.59
CA GLY A 184 -5.10 -8.01 -15.88
C GLY A 184 -5.28 -7.11 -14.67
N PHE A 185 -5.45 -5.83 -14.95
CA PHE A 185 -5.71 -4.79 -13.96
C PHE A 185 -6.96 -4.00 -14.34
N HIS A 186 -7.62 -3.46 -13.33
CA HIS A 186 -8.72 -2.54 -13.54
C HIS A 186 -8.22 -1.16 -13.99
N PHE A 187 -9.03 -0.49 -14.80
CA PHE A 187 -8.78 0.82 -15.40
C PHE A 187 -8.33 1.89 -14.40
N THR A 188 -8.84 1.87 -13.17
CA THR A 188 -8.50 2.87 -12.14
C THR A 188 -7.01 2.91 -11.79
N THR A 189 -6.32 1.77 -11.86
CA THR A 189 -4.87 1.70 -11.69
C THR A 189 -4.15 2.40 -12.85
N TYR A 190 -4.65 2.19 -14.08
CA TYR A 190 -4.14 2.84 -15.27
C TYR A 190 -4.36 4.36 -15.25
N GLU A 191 -5.57 4.80 -14.88
CA GLU A 191 -5.93 6.21 -14.74
C GLU A 191 -4.99 6.93 -13.74
N SER A 192 -4.69 6.27 -12.61
CA SER A 192 -3.75 6.79 -11.61
C SER A 192 -2.34 6.96 -12.20
N ALA A 193 -1.87 6.01 -13.00
CA ALA A 193 -0.58 6.10 -13.69
C ALA A 193 -0.54 7.22 -14.74
N VAL A 194 -1.61 7.38 -15.54
CA VAL A 194 -1.73 8.44 -16.56
C VAL A 194 -1.62 9.82 -15.91
N HIS A 195 -2.33 10.04 -14.81
CA HIS A 195 -2.30 11.31 -14.09
C HIS A 195 -1.01 11.53 -13.30
N GLY A 196 -0.38 10.45 -12.78
CA GLY A 196 0.86 10.51 -12.02
C GLY A 196 2.06 11.07 -12.81
N ILE A 197 2.20 10.73 -14.10
CA ILE A 197 3.31 11.21 -14.94
C ILE A 197 3.32 12.74 -15.08
N SER A 198 2.15 13.36 -15.17
CA SER A 198 2.05 14.81 -15.38
C SER A 198 2.51 15.64 -14.18
N ASP A 199 2.75 15.01 -13.03
CA ASP A 199 2.87 15.69 -11.75
C ASP A 199 4.17 15.38 -10.98
N VAL A 200 5.17 14.80 -11.65
CA VAL A 200 6.48 14.48 -11.04
C VAL A 200 7.14 15.72 -10.38
N LYS A 201 6.87 16.93 -10.92
CA LYS A 201 7.40 18.18 -10.36
C LYS A 201 6.82 18.53 -8.98
N SER A 202 5.58 18.17 -8.66
CA SER A 202 4.99 18.49 -7.35
C SER A 202 5.59 17.62 -6.24
N LEU A 203 5.88 16.34 -6.50
CA LEU A 203 6.52 15.46 -5.52
C LEU A 203 7.90 16.00 -5.08
N SER A 204 8.69 16.53 -6.02
CA SER A 204 9.96 17.18 -5.67
C SER A 204 9.75 18.42 -4.79
N LYS A 205 8.69 19.21 -5.01
CA LYS A 205 8.36 20.37 -4.18
C LYS A 205 7.95 19.96 -2.77
N ILE A 206 7.07 18.95 -2.65
CA ILE A 206 6.63 18.39 -1.36
C ILE A 206 7.83 17.93 -0.54
N ARG A 207 8.74 17.14 -1.14
CA ARG A 207 9.96 16.66 -0.46
C ARG A 207 10.88 17.77 0.03
N LYS A 208 10.94 18.90 -0.68
CA LYS A 208 11.70 20.07 -0.24
C LYS A 208 11.03 20.77 0.95
N GLN A 209 9.70 20.82 0.98
CA GLN A 209 8.95 21.46 2.07
C GLN A 209 9.11 20.76 3.42
N PHE A 210 9.26 19.42 3.42
CA PHE A 210 9.58 18.69 4.65
C PHE A 210 10.89 19.15 5.32
N GLY A 211 11.86 19.68 4.55
CA GLY A 211 13.14 20.13 5.10
C GLY A 211 13.97 19.04 5.79
N HIS A 212 13.64 17.76 5.58
CA HIS A 212 14.29 16.65 6.28
C HIS A 212 15.79 16.58 6.02
N LYS A 213 16.57 16.41 7.09
CA LYS A 213 17.96 15.97 6.98
C LYS A 213 18.01 14.57 6.34
N PRO A 214 19.05 14.23 5.56
CA PRO A 214 19.25 12.86 5.09
C PRO A 214 19.20 11.87 6.26
N LEU A 215 18.59 10.71 6.05
CA LEU A 215 18.63 9.66 7.07
C LEU A 215 20.08 9.26 7.35
N PRO A 216 20.44 9.01 8.62
CA PRO A 216 21.75 8.47 8.93
C PRO A 216 21.94 7.11 8.25
N THR A 217 23.19 6.73 8.01
CA THR A 217 23.53 5.44 7.40
C THR A 217 24.30 4.60 8.39
N VAL A 218 23.84 3.38 8.63
CA VAL A 218 24.60 2.34 9.34
C VAL A 218 25.66 1.81 8.38
N GLY A 219 26.95 2.09 8.58
CA GLY A 219 28.02 1.59 7.69
C GLY A 219 28.07 2.28 6.32
N PRO A 220 28.69 1.65 5.30
CA PRO A 220 28.85 2.26 3.97
C PRO A 220 27.52 2.37 3.23
N ARG A 221 27.45 3.34 2.31
CA ARG A 221 26.29 3.48 1.42
C ARG A 221 26.10 2.21 0.59
N MET A 222 24.86 1.74 0.53
CA MET A 222 24.49 0.59 -0.30
C MET A 222 24.81 0.90 -1.77
N LYS A 223 25.55 -0.01 -2.42
CA LYS A 223 25.74 0.04 -3.88
C LYS A 223 24.42 -0.35 -4.54
N ARG A 224 23.76 0.64 -5.15
CA ARG A 224 22.59 0.40 -6.02
C ARG A 224 23.03 -0.35 -7.27
N GLU A 225 22.13 -1.19 -7.77
CA GLU A 225 22.34 -1.83 -9.06
C GLU A 225 22.19 -0.82 -10.19
N GLY A 226 22.76 -1.15 -11.35
CA GLY A 226 22.55 -0.38 -12.57
C GLY A 226 21.06 -0.33 -12.94
N PHE A 227 20.68 0.63 -13.80
CA PHE A 227 19.31 0.78 -14.29
C PHE A 227 18.74 -0.53 -14.86
N MET A 228 19.61 -1.38 -15.39
CA MET A 228 19.29 -2.71 -15.86
C MET A 228 20.41 -3.65 -15.46
N HIS A 229 20.05 -4.79 -14.89
CA HIS A 229 21.00 -5.84 -14.50
C HIS A 229 20.30 -7.19 -14.49
N TYR A 230 21.07 -8.27 -14.58
CA TYR A 230 20.54 -9.63 -14.50
C TYR A 230 20.64 -10.15 -13.07
N LEU A 231 19.53 -10.63 -12.52
CA LEU A 231 19.49 -11.32 -11.24
C LEU A 231 19.47 -12.84 -11.49
N SER A 232 20.59 -13.50 -11.19
CA SER A 232 20.73 -14.95 -11.36
C SER A 232 19.71 -15.74 -10.54
N PHE A 233 19.41 -15.28 -9.32
CA PHE A 233 18.45 -15.94 -8.42
C PHE A 233 17.04 -16.05 -9.04
N ALA A 234 16.59 -15.01 -9.75
CA ALA A 234 15.27 -14.99 -10.39
C ALA A 234 15.33 -15.35 -11.89
N GLN A 235 16.51 -15.65 -12.42
CA GLN A 235 16.78 -15.83 -13.85
C GLN A 235 16.18 -14.71 -14.73
N SER A 236 16.24 -13.46 -14.25
CA SER A 236 15.45 -12.36 -14.78
C SER A 236 16.27 -11.09 -14.89
N TYR A 237 16.04 -10.31 -15.93
CA TYR A 237 16.51 -8.93 -16.01
C TYR A 237 15.63 -8.03 -15.16
N CYS A 238 16.27 -7.18 -14.37
CA CYS A 238 15.64 -6.33 -13.39
C CYS A 238 15.89 -4.85 -13.70
N ILE A 239 14.88 -4.02 -13.41
CA ILE A 239 14.99 -2.55 -13.45
C ILE A 239 14.52 -1.95 -12.12
N PRO A 240 14.90 -0.71 -11.77
CA PRO A 240 14.35 -0.01 -10.61
C PRO A 240 12.81 -0.01 -10.63
N PHE A 241 12.20 -0.37 -9.50
CA PHE A 241 10.75 -0.27 -9.37
C PHE A 241 10.33 1.20 -9.27
N LEU A 242 9.32 1.60 -10.03
CA LEU A 242 8.89 2.99 -10.20
C LEU A 242 7.63 3.36 -9.40
N GLY A 243 7.21 2.53 -8.45
CA GLY A 243 6.06 2.80 -7.57
C GLY A 243 6.45 3.43 -6.23
N ALA A 244 5.56 3.30 -5.24
CA ALA A 244 5.65 4.02 -3.97
C ALA A 244 6.54 3.36 -2.92
N ASP A 245 6.78 2.06 -3.01
CA ASP A 245 7.38 1.21 -1.98
C ASP A 245 8.67 1.79 -1.38
N ALA A 246 9.64 2.16 -2.22
CA ALA A 246 10.90 2.71 -1.73
C ALA A 246 10.72 4.05 -0.98
N SER A 247 9.70 4.83 -1.34
CA SER A 247 9.35 6.04 -0.60
C SER A 247 8.68 5.72 0.73
N VAL A 248 7.75 4.77 0.72
CA VAL A 248 7.01 4.33 1.91
C VAL A 248 7.95 3.68 2.93
N VAL A 249 8.81 2.75 2.50
CA VAL A 249 9.85 2.15 3.35
C VAL A 249 10.76 3.22 3.94
N LYS A 250 11.18 4.21 3.16
CA LYS A 250 11.99 5.31 3.65
C LYS A 250 11.28 6.14 4.73
N ARG A 251 9.97 6.35 4.61
CA ARG A 251 9.16 7.05 5.64
C ARG A 251 9.09 6.22 6.92
N SER A 252 8.89 4.91 6.82
CA SER A 252 8.88 4.01 7.97
C SER A 252 10.24 3.96 8.68
N GLN A 253 11.34 3.83 7.94
CA GLN A 253 12.70 3.87 8.50
C GLN A 253 13.03 5.22 9.14
N ARG A 254 12.45 6.33 8.65
CA ARG A 254 12.58 7.64 9.31
C ARG A 254 11.88 7.65 10.66
N TYR A 255 10.64 7.19 10.72
CA TYR A 255 9.91 7.10 11.98
C TYR A 255 10.67 6.25 13.01
N PHE A 256 11.18 5.08 12.61
CA PHE A 256 12.00 4.24 13.49
C PHE A 256 13.24 4.98 14.01
N CYS A 257 13.92 5.73 13.15
CA CYS A 257 15.12 6.48 13.52
C CYS A 257 14.84 7.70 14.41
N GLU A 258 13.77 8.45 14.14
CA GLU A 258 13.50 9.73 14.80
C GLU A 258 12.62 9.60 16.05
N GLU A 259 11.72 8.61 16.08
CA GLU A 259 10.74 8.45 17.15
C GLU A 259 11.01 7.23 18.04
N LEU A 260 11.74 6.21 17.54
CA LEU A 260 12.05 4.98 18.29
C LEU A 260 13.55 4.78 18.56
N ASP A 261 14.41 5.70 18.12
CA ASP A 261 15.88 5.60 18.21
C ASP A 261 16.44 4.29 17.60
N GLU A 262 15.74 3.72 16.62
CA GLU A 262 16.15 2.49 15.93
C GLU A 262 17.00 2.81 14.68
N PRO A 263 18.10 2.08 14.44
CA PRO A 263 18.97 2.36 13.30
C PRO A 263 18.24 2.10 11.97
N PRO A 264 18.26 3.07 11.02
CA PRO A 264 17.55 2.91 9.76
C PRO A 264 18.30 1.96 8.82
N THR A 265 17.53 1.17 8.08
CA THR A 265 18.03 0.28 7.03
C THR A 265 17.93 0.95 5.67
N GLN A 266 19.02 0.92 4.88
CA GLN A 266 18.98 1.40 3.50
C GLN A 266 18.16 0.44 2.62
N TYR A 267 17.28 0.96 1.77
CA TYR A 267 16.38 0.13 0.96
C TYR A 267 16.44 0.49 -0.52
N SER A 268 16.39 -0.52 -1.39
CA SER A 268 16.13 -0.36 -2.83
C SER A 268 15.25 -1.49 -3.32
N MET A 269 14.41 -1.20 -4.32
CA MET A 269 13.49 -2.15 -4.91
C MET A 269 13.61 -2.16 -6.42
N TYR A 270 13.52 -3.35 -6.99
CA TYR A 270 13.60 -3.63 -8.41
C TYR A 270 12.44 -4.54 -8.84
N SER A 271 12.03 -4.43 -10.10
CA SER A 271 11.10 -5.37 -10.73
C SER A 271 11.84 -6.33 -11.64
N CYS A 272 11.53 -7.62 -11.52
CA CYS A 272 11.93 -8.68 -12.42
C CYS A 272 11.04 -8.67 -13.67
N ILE A 273 11.61 -8.33 -14.82
CA ILE A 273 10.90 -8.14 -16.10
C ILE A 273 11.02 -9.38 -17.01
N GLY A 274 11.92 -10.30 -16.68
CA GLY A 274 12.17 -11.52 -17.44
C GLY A 274 13.32 -11.30 -18.41
N SER A 275 13.01 -11.03 -19.68
CA SER A 275 14.02 -10.93 -20.74
C SER A 275 14.40 -9.47 -21.06
N MET A 276 15.54 -9.30 -21.71
CA MET A 276 15.95 -8.03 -22.32
C MET A 276 14.94 -7.50 -23.34
N TRP A 277 14.27 -8.41 -24.06
CA TRP A 277 13.24 -8.05 -25.03
C TRP A 277 12.03 -7.40 -24.36
N ASN A 278 11.59 -7.93 -23.21
CA ASN A 278 10.50 -7.33 -22.43
C ASN A 278 10.87 -5.93 -21.94
N ILE A 279 12.13 -5.71 -21.52
CA ILE A 279 12.61 -4.38 -21.14
C ILE A 279 12.59 -3.42 -22.34
N PHE A 280 13.06 -3.86 -23.50
CA PHE A 280 13.01 -3.05 -24.72
C PHE A 280 11.57 -2.65 -25.06
N LEU A 281 10.63 -3.59 -25.09
CA LEU A 281 9.22 -3.31 -25.34
C LEU A 281 8.66 -2.32 -24.31
N MET A 282 8.95 -2.53 -23.02
CA MET A 282 8.51 -1.65 -21.95
C MET A 282 9.09 -0.23 -22.08
N MET A 283 10.34 -0.07 -22.54
CA MET A 283 10.92 1.25 -22.79
C MET A 283 10.22 1.96 -23.96
N VAL A 284 9.91 1.24 -25.05
CA VAL A 284 9.19 1.79 -26.20
C VAL A 284 7.77 2.21 -25.79
N PHE A 285 6.99 1.30 -25.22
CA PHE A 285 5.62 1.60 -24.77
C PHE A 285 5.61 2.65 -23.65
N GLY A 286 6.56 2.61 -22.71
CA GLY A 286 6.71 3.60 -21.66
C GLY A 286 7.06 4.98 -22.20
N GLY A 287 7.87 5.07 -23.26
CA GLY A 287 8.16 6.32 -23.97
C GLY A 287 6.91 6.93 -24.63
N ILE A 288 6.14 6.11 -25.35
CA ILE A 288 4.86 6.51 -25.97
C ILE A 288 3.87 6.96 -24.90
N PHE A 289 3.70 6.15 -23.86
CA PHE A 289 2.83 6.43 -22.72
C PHE A 289 3.19 7.76 -22.08
N LYS A 290 4.48 7.99 -21.76
CA LYS A 290 4.95 9.26 -21.19
C LYS A 290 4.67 10.44 -22.12
N PHE A 291 4.95 10.30 -23.42
CA PHE A 291 4.70 11.35 -24.41
C PHE A 291 3.22 11.76 -24.46
N LEU A 292 2.32 10.78 -24.48
CA LEU A 292 0.86 11.00 -24.52
C LEU A 292 0.35 11.55 -23.18
N ALA A 293 0.78 10.99 -22.05
CA ALA A 293 0.34 11.39 -20.72
C ALA A 293 0.74 12.82 -20.36
N MET A 294 1.80 13.38 -20.96
CA MET A 294 2.20 14.78 -20.78
C MET A 294 1.30 15.79 -21.53
N ARG A 295 0.40 15.34 -22.42
CA ARG A 295 -0.47 16.19 -23.24
C ARG A 295 -1.94 15.97 -22.90
N SER A 296 -2.74 17.02 -22.85
CA SER A 296 -4.18 16.90 -22.54
C SER A 296 -4.92 15.98 -23.52
N TRP A 297 -4.73 16.16 -24.83
CA TRP A 297 -5.32 15.29 -25.85
C TRP A 297 -4.80 13.86 -25.78
N GLY A 298 -3.50 13.68 -25.46
CA GLY A 298 -2.89 12.36 -25.34
C GLY A 298 -3.42 11.60 -24.12
N ARG A 299 -3.61 12.28 -22.98
CA ARG A 299 -4.30 11.71 -21.82
C ARG A 299 -5.72 11.27 -22.16
N SER A 300 -6.48 12.09 -22.89
CA SER A 300 -7.83 11.70 -23.34
C SER A 300 -7.79 10.42 -24.17
N LEU A 301 -6.81 10.27 -25.05
CA LEU A 301 -6.63 9.08 -25.89
C LEU A 301 -6.32 7.83 -25.04
N LEU A 302 -5.38 7.94 -24.10
CA LEU A 302 -5.02 6.86 -23.18
C LEU A 302 -6.24 6.41 -22.34
N LEU A 303 -6.97 7.38 -21.76
CA LEU A 303 -8.10 7.11 -20.87
C LEU A 303 -9.32 6.54 -21.60
N ASN A 304 -9.57 6.94 -22.85
CA ASN A 304 -10.72 6.46 -23.62
C ASN A 304 -10.47 5.08 -24.27
N HIS A 305 -9.20 4.70 -24.48
CA HIS A 305 -8.85 3.45 -25.16
C HIS A 305 -7.80 2.62 -24.40
N PRO A 306 -8.00 2.31 -23.10
CA PRO A 306 -7.01 1.64 -22.27
C PRO A 306 -6.60 0.28 -22.85
N LYS A 307 -7.58 -0.55 -23.28
CA LYS A 307 -7.32 -1.87 -23.87
C LYS A 307 -6.38 -1.80 -25.08
N PHE A 308 -6.52 -0.78 -25.92
CA PHE A 308 -5.67 -0.61 -27.09
C PHE A 308 -4.23 -0.26 -26.69
N PHE A 309 -4.05 0.73 -25.82
CA PHE A 309 -2.71 1.19 -25.41
C PHE A 309 -1.98 0.23 -24.47
N THR A 310 -2.68 -0.75 -23.91
CA THR A 310 -2.09 -1.71 -22.97
C THR A 310 -2.21 -3.15 -23.45
N LEU A 311 -2.63 -3.39 -24.69
CA LEU A 311 -2.87 -4.73 -25.25
C LEU A 311 -3.76 -5.60 -24.34
N GLY A 312 -4.80 -5.00 -23.77
CA GLY A 312 -5.76 -5.67 -22.89
C GLY A 312 -5.33 -5.80 -21.42
N LEU A 313 -4.11 -5.43 -21.04
CA LEU A 313 -3.62 -5.51 -19.66
C LEU A 313 -4.46 -4.67 -18.67
N PHE A 314 -4.97 -3.50 -19.10
CA PHE A 314 -5.87 -2.67 -18.30
C PHE A 314 -7.23 -2.53 -18.98
N SER A 315 -8.30 -2.69 -18.19
CA SER A 315 -9.68 -2.69 -18.71
C SER A 315 -10.69 -2.21 -17.67
N HIS A 316 -11.88 -1.80 -18.09
CA HIS A 316 -12.97 -1.45 -17.15
C HIS A 316 -13.61 -2.68 -16.52
N GLU A 317 -13.44 -3.85 -17.12
CA GLU A 317 -13.91 -5.13 -16.59
C GLU A 317 -13.00 -5.66 -15.48
N GLY A 318 -11.72 -5.29 -15.50
CA GLY A 318 -10.69 -5.82 -14.60
C GLY A 318 -10.32 -7.28 -14.92
N PRO A 319 -9.52 -7.93 -14.05
CA PRO A 319 -9.14 -9.33 -14.22
C PRO A 319 -10.32 -10.29 -14.04
N THR A 320 -10.26 -11.42 -14.74
CA THR A 320 -11.23 -12.50 -14.58
C THR A 320 -10.99 -13.27 -13.27
N LYS A 321 -12.02 -13.99 -12.77
CA LYS A 321 -11.87 -14.87 -11.60
C LYS A 321 -10.76 -15.90 -11.76
N GLN A 322 -10.51 -16.38 -12.99
CA GLN A 322 -9.45 -17.34 -13.25
C GLN A 322 -8.06 -16.68 -13.14
N GLN A 323 -7.89 -15.49 -13.74
CA GLN A 323 -6.66 -14.71 -13.60
C GLN A 323 -6.35 -14.40 -12.14
N LEU A 324 -7.36 -14.04 -11.33
CA LEU A 324 -7.20 -13.81 -9.90
C LEU A 324 -6.75 -15.06 -9.11
N LYS A 325 -7.16 -16.26 -9.54
CA LYS A 325 -6.77 -17.52 -8.88
C LYS A 325 -5.37 -17.98 -9.27
N GLU A 326 -4.97 -17.76 -10.51
CA GLU A 326 -3.71 -18.26 -11.05
C GLU A 326 -2.52 -17.33 -10.79
N SER A 327 -2.79 -16.04 -10.58
CA SER A 327 -1.74 -15.05 -10.38
C SER A 327 -1.27 -14.93 -8.93
N SER A 328 0.00 -14.58 -8.77
CA SER A 328 0.67 -14.44 -7.47
C SER A 328 1.84 -13.47 -7.57
N PHE A 329 2.39 -13.07 -6.43
CA PHE A 329 3.63 -12.31 -6.39
C PHE A 329 4.68 -12.93 -5.48
N ASN A 330 5.92 -12.52 -5.71
CA ASN A 330 7.04 -12.78 -4.81
C ASN A 330 7.91 -11.53 -4.72
N ILE A 331 8.32 -11.15 -3.51
CA ILE A 331 9.35 -10.16 -3.24
C ILE A 331 10.48 -10.86 -2.51
N VAL A 332 11.65 -10.96 -3.14
CA VAL A 332 12.85 -11.51 -2.50
C VAL A 332 13.74 -10.37 -2.04
N MET A 333 14.06 -10.37 -0.75
CA MET A 333 14.85 -9.35 -0.08
C MET A 333 16.20 -9.91 0.34
N PHE A 334 17.26 -9.34 -0.21
CA PHE A 334 18.64 -9.63 0.18
C PHE A 334 19.10 -8.56 1.15
N GLY A 335 19.24 -8.95 2.42
CA GLY A 335 19.75 -8.11 3.50
C GLY A 335 21.24 -8.33 3.72
N GLU A 336 21.98 -7.24 3.92
CA GLU A 336 23.39 -7.28 4.33
C GLU A 336 23.58 -6.41 5.59
N GLY A 337 24.38 -6.88 6.54
CA GLY A 337 24.63 -6.17 7.80
C GLY A 337 25.80 -6.71 8.62
N TYR A 338 25.77 -6.37 9.91
CA TYR A 338 26.82 -6.66 10.88
C TYR A 338 26.29 -7.56 12.00
N PRO A 339 27.07 -8.55 12.47
CA PRO A 339 26.76 -9.29 13.69
C PRO A 339 26.63 -8.36 14.91
N THR A 340 25.86 -8.80 15.91
CA THR A 340 25.69 -8.09 17.20
C THR A 340 27.03 -7.71 17.82
N GLY A 341 27.15 -6.46 18.28
CA GLY A 341 28.35 -5.96 18.96
C GLY A 341 29.56 -5.65 18.06
N SER A 342 29.45 -5.81 16.74
CA SER A 342 30.57 -5.63 15.79
C SER A 342 30.35 -4.51 14.77
N PHE A 343 29.67 -3.43 15.18
CA PHE A 343 29.47 -2.27 14.32
C PHE A 343 30.76 -1.46 14.16
N ASP A 344 31.42 -1.64 13.02
CA ASP A 344 32.56 -0.85 12.58
C ASP A 344 32.19 -0.18 11.26
N SER A 345 32.01 1.14 11.30
CA SER A 345 31.56 1.95 10.15
C SER A 345 32.50 1.87 8.95
N ASN A 346 33.76 1.44 9.16
CA ASN A 346 34.78 1.35 8.12
C ASN A 346 34.86 -0.04 7.48
N LYS A 347 34.15 -1.05 8.02
CA LYS A 347 34.15 -2.41 7.48
C LYS A 347 32.89 -2.67 6.65
N LYS A 348 33.05 -3.48 5.60
CA LYS A 348 31.92 -3.93 4.79
C LYS A 348 31.03 -4.90 5.60
N PRO A 349 29.70 -4.88 5.40
CA PRO A 349 28.82 -5.88 5.98
C PRO A 349 29.23 -7.27 5.51
N LYS A 350 29.19 -8.24 6.43
CA LYS A 350 29.61 -9.63 6.18
C LYS A 350 28.47 -10.64 6.34
N LYS A 351 27.52 -10.33 7.22
CA LYS A 351 26.37 -11.19 7.49
C LYS A 351 25.24 -10.86 6.52
N LYS A 352 24.61 -11.90 6.00
CA LYS A 352 23.52 -11.79 5.02
C LYS A 352 22.29 -12.56 5.49
N ILE A 353 21.15 -12.12 4.99
CA ILE A 353 19.87 -12.80 5.14
C ILE A 353 19.13 -12.71 3.81
N THR A 354 18.43 -13.77 3.45
CA THR A 354 17.48 -13.76 2.33
C THR A 354 16.09 -14.02 2.88
N VAL A 355 15.19 -13.07 2.68
CA VAL A 355 13.78 -13.16 3.05
C VAL A 355 12.94 -13.20 1.78
N LYS A 356 11.85 -13.96 1.80
CA LYS A 356 10.84 -13.97 0.75
C LYS A 356 9.50 -13.57 1.33
N VAL A 357 8.87 -12.58 0.71
CA VAL A 357 7.45 -12.27 0.92
C VAL A 357 6.69 -12.75 -0.31
N SER A 358 5.74 -13.65 -0.15
CA SER A 358 4.94 -14.17 -1.27
C SER A 358 3.46 -14.06 -0.95
N GLY A 359 2.63 -14.03 -1.99
CA GLY A 359 1.19 -13.97 -1.77
C GLY A 359 0.38 -14.24 -3.01
N PRO A 360 -0.96 -14.25 -2.85
CA PRO A 360 -1.90 -14.42 -3.95
C PRO A 360 -1.89 -13.19 -4.85
N GLU A 361 -2.86 -13.08 -5.74
CA GLU A 361 -2.99 -11.95 -6.63
C GLU A 361 -2.87 -10.58 -5.89
N PRO A 362 -1.93 -9.71 -6.33
CA PRO A 362 -1.65 -8.41 -5.72
C PRO A 362 -2.84 -7.47 -5.44
N GLY A 363 -3.63 -7.14 -6.45
CA GLY A 363 -4.52 -5.97 -6.45
C GLY A 363 -5.88 -6.19 -5.79
N TYR A 364 -6.39 -7.41 -5.83
CA TYR A 364 -7.79 -7.73 -5.54
C TYR A 364 -7.94 -8.96 -4.64
N VAL A 365 -6.83 -9.61 -4.27
CA VAL A 365 -6.79 -10.60 -3.18
C VAL A 365 -5.90 -10.12 -2.04
N ALA A 366 -4.62 -9.88 -2.30
CA ALA A 366 -3.67 -9.47 -1.25
C ALA A 366 -3.97 -8.07 -0.70
N THR A 367 -4.37 -7.12 -1.55
CA THR A 367 -4.70 -5.76 -1.13
C THR A 367 -5.88 -5.67 -0.16
N PRO A 368 -7.06 -6.29 -0.43
CA PRO A 368 -8.15 -6.40 0.55
C PRO A 368 -7.73 -7.02 1.88
N ILE A 369 -6.98 -8.13 1.85
CA ILE A 369 -6.46 -8.76 3.06
C ILE A 369 -5.61 -7.75 3.84
N ALA A 370 -4.69 -7.06 3.17
CA ALA A 370 -3.76 -6.13 3.79
C ALA A 370 -4.46 -4.94 4.48
N ILE A 371 -5.40 -4.28 3.81
CA ILE A 371 -6.10 -3.12 4.37
C ILE A 371 -7.01 -3.51 5.55
N VAL A 372 -7.69 -4.65 5.45
CA VAL A 372 -8.58 -5.12 6.52
C VAL A 372 -7.77 -5.55 7.75
N GLN A 373 -6.66 -6.29 7.58
CA GLN A 373 -5.80 -6.63 8.72
C GLN A 373 -5.14 -5.39 9.35
N SER A 374 -4.82 -4.36 8.54
CA SER A 374 -4.31 -3.08 9.04
C SER A 374 -5.35 -2.37 9.91
N ALA A 375 -6.62 -2.31 9.45
CA ALA A 375 -7.72 -1.73 10.23
C ALA A 375 -8.00 -2.50 11.52
N LEU A 376 -7.92 -3.84 11.49
CA LEU A 376 -8.06 -4.69 12.67
C LEU A 376 -6.96 -4.40 13.71
N CYS A 377 -5.71 -4.22 13.28
CA CYS A 377 -4.62 -3.81 14.19
C CYS A 377 -4.94 -2.49 14.89
N ILE A 378 -5.53 -1.51 14.18
CA ILE A 378 -5.91 -0.22 14.79
C ILE A 378 -6.89 -0.39 15.95
N ILE A 379 -7.90 -1.26 15.79
CA ILE A 379 -8.95 -1.40 16.80
C ILE A 379 -8.64 -2.43 17.90
N GLN A 380 -7.81 -3.43 17.62
CA GLN A 380 -7.49 -4.55 18.54
C GLN A 380 -6.16 -4.37 19.28
N GLU A 381 -5.21 -3.61 18.74
CA GLU A 381 -3.83 -3.54 19.26
C GLU A 381 -3.36 -2.11 19.54
N LYS A 382 -4.22 -1.26 20.09
CA LYS A 382 -3.92 0.16 20.37
C LYS A 382 -2.60 0.37 21.13
N GLN A 383 -2.24 -0.55 22.02
CA GLN A 383 -1.00 -0.51 22.80
C GLN A 383 0.27 -0.70 21.96
N ASN A 384 0.16 -1.30 20.77
CA ASN A 384 1.27 -1.59 19.86
C ASN A 384 1.38 -0.55 18.72
N LEU A 385 0.44 0.39 18.64
CA LEU A 385 0.45 1.50 17.68
C LEU A 385 1.32 2.67 18.18
N PRO A 386 1.66 3.65 17.31
CA PRO A 386 2.26 4.91 17.73
C PRO A 386 1.48 5.54 18.90
N LYS A 387 2.22 6.00 19.93
CA LYS A 387 1.63 6.55 21.16
C LYS A 387 0.82 7.84 20.94
N ARG A 388 1.12 8.56 19.86
CA ARG A 388 0.44 9.78 19.46
C ARG A 388 -0.25 9.54 18.12
N GLY A 389 -1.31 10.32 17.86
CA GLY A 389 -1.89 10.43 16.52
C GLY A 389 -0.86 10.91 15.51
N GLY A 390 -1.21 10.90 14.23
CA GLY A 390 -0.32 11.33 13.15
C GLY A 390 -0.62 10.65 11.82
N VAL A 391 0.22 10.94 10.83
CA VAL A 391 0.13 10.38 9.49
C VAL A 391 1.34 9.49 9.21
N PHE A 392 1.07 8.19 9.15
CA PHE A 392 2.11 7.15 9.15
C PHE A 392 2.20 6.42 7.80
N ALA A 393 3.38 5.87 7.56
CA ALA A 393 3.56 4.76 6.63
C ALA A 393 3.21 3.44 7.35
N PRO A 394 2.88 2.35 6.62
CA PRO A 394 2.39 1.12 7.23
C PRO A 394 3.32 0.52 8.28
N ALA A 395 4.62 0.38 8.02
CA ALA A 395 5.54 -0.19 9.00
C ALA A 395 5.77 0.74 10.20
N ALA A 396 5.71 2.06 10.02
CA ALA A 396 5.74 3.00 11.14
C ALA A 396 4.56 2.77 12.10
N ALA A 397 3.36 2.52 11.56
CA ALA A 397 2.15 2.28 12.36
C ALA A 397 2.07 0.85 12.92
N PHE A 398 2.46 -0.16 12.13
CA PHE A 398 2.15 -1.56 12.38
C PHE A 398 3.38 -2.46 12.58
N GLY A 399 4.59 -1.93 12.46
CA GLY A 399 5.83 -2.73 12.57
C GLY A 399 6.03 -3.40 13.94
N LYS A 400 5.29 -2.97 14.96
CA LYS A 400 5.27 -3.55 16.32
C LYS A 400 3.96 -4.27 16.66
N THR A 401 3.02 -4.39 15.72
CA THR A 401 1.74 -5.10 15.91
C THR A 401 1.83 -6.53 15.38
N SER A 402 0.73 -7.29 15.50
CA SER A 402 0.61 -8.62 14.92
C SER A 402 0.30 -8.62 13.40
N LEU A 403 0.47 -7.50 12.68
CA LEU A 403 0.10 -7.43 11.27
C LEU A 403 0.85 -8.46 10.41
N ILE A 404 2.17 -8.65 10.60
CA ILE A 404 2.95 -9.66 9.86
C ILE A 404 2.37 -11.09 10.06
N PRO A 405 2.21 -11.62 11.27
CA PRO A 405 1.64 -12.96 11.45
C PRO A 405 0.20 -13.07 10.93
N ARG A 406 -0.65 -12.05 11.10
CA ARG A 406 -2.03 -12.05 10.56
C ARG A 406 -2.07 -12.16 9.04
N LEU A 407 -1.15 -11.48 8.35
CA LEU A 407 -0.98 -11.56 6.90
C LEU A 407 -0.44 -12.93 6.49
N HIS A 408 0.54 -13.45 7.23
CA HIS A 408 1.12 -14.77 7.01
C HIS A 408 0.03 -15.87 7.06
N GLU A 409 -0.84 -15.85 8.06
CA GLU A 409 -1.95 -16.79 8.18
C GLU A 409 -2.94 -16.71 7.02
N ARG A 410 -3.10 -15.53 6.41
CA ARG A 410 -4.04 -15.26 5.30
C ARG A 410 -3.39 -15.33 3.92
N GLY A 411 -2.22 -15.95 3.82
CA GLY A 411 -1.58 -16.30 2.55
C GLY A 411 -0.60 -15.26 2.01
N ILE A 412 -0.38 -14.14 2.69
CA ILE A 412 0.76 -13.24 2.40
C ILE A 412 1.91 -13.66 3.31
N LYS A 413 2.69 -14.63 2.84
CA LYS A 413 3.73 -15.34 3.61
C LYS A 413 5.00 -14.51 3.72
N PHE A 414 5.65 -14.63 4.87
CA PHE A 414 6.93 -14.03 5.21
C PHE A 414 7.85 -15.14 5.68
N ASP A 415 8.84 -15.49 4.85
CA ASP A 415 9.70 -16.66 5.05
C ASP A 415 11.18 -16.26 5.01
N VAL A 416 11.98 -16.83 5.90
CA VAL A 416 13.45 -16.75 5.80
C VAL A 416 13.93 -17.90 4.92
N LEU A 417 14.61 -17.57 3.82
CA LEU A 417 15.17 -18.57 2.90
C LEU A 417 16.58 -19.02 3.30
N ASN A 418 17.41 -18.10 3.81
CA ASN A 418 18.78 -18.41 4.22
C ASN A 418 19.37 -17.36 5.17
N HIS A 419 20.30 -17.79 6.03
CA HIS A 419 21.25 -16.96 6.77
C HIS A 419 22.69 -17.35 6.39
N SER A 420 23.58 -16.38 6.21
CA SER A 420 25.01 -16.65 5.99
C SER A 420 25.91 -15.60 6.63
#